data_AF-A0A7S0PU10-F1
#
_entry.id   AF-A0A7S0PU10-F1
#
_cell.length_a   1.000
_cell.length_b   1.000
_cell.length_c   1.000
_cell.angle_alpha   90.00
_cell.angle_beta   90.00
_cell.angle_gamma   90.00
#
_symmetry.space_group_name_H-M   'P 1'
#
loop_
_entity.id
_entity.type
_entity.pdbx_description
1 polymer ?
#
loop_
_entity_poly.entity_id
_entity_poly.type
_entity_poly.pdbx_seq_one_letter_code
_entity_poly.pdbx_strand_id
1 'polypeptide(L)'
;CTDVFFLRADICQLGVDQRKVNMLAREYCDAANIKRKPVILSHHMLYGLKAGQEKMSKSDPDSAVFMEDAAEDVERKIMAAYCPSKVEESDADATAEEVDA
;
A
#
# COMPACT_ATOMS: atom_id res chain seq x y z
N CYS A 1 -0.92 -12.75 11.02
CA CYS A 1 -1.50 -13.76 10.09
C CYS A 1 -2.71 -14.48 10.68
N THR A 2 -2.80 -14.65 12.01
CA THR A 2 -3.94 -15.29 12.68
C THR A 2 -5.28 -14.58 12.48
N ASP A 3 -5.25 -13.25 12.28
CA ASP A 3 -6.45 -12.42 12.18
C ASP A 3 -7.40 -12.86 11.06
N VAL A 4 -6.84 -13.27 9.92
CA VAL A 4 -7.60 -13.74 8.75
C VAL A 4 -8.46 -14.96 9.11
N PHE A 5 -7.93 -15.86 9.94
CA PHE A 5 -8.61 -17.07 10.39
C PHE A 5 -9.59 -16.77 11.52
N PHE A 6 -9.19 -15.95 12.49
CA PHE A 6 -10.02 -15.63 13.65
C PHE A 6 -11.27 -14.82 13.27
N LEU A 7 -11.09 -13.82 12.40
CA LEU A 7 -12.18 -13.00 11.86
C LEU A 7 -12.97 -13.72 10.76
N ARG A 8 -12.51 -14.91 10.33
CA ARG A 8 -13.08 -15.68 9.21
C ARG A 8 -13.22 -14.82 7.95
N ALA A 9 -12.21 -14.01 7.63
CA ALA A 9 -12.28 -13.16 6.45
C ALA A 9 -12.26 -14.01 5.15
N ASP A 10 -13.16 -13.70 4.21
CA ASP A 10 -13.13 -14.27 2.86
C ASP A 10 -12.15 -13.51 1.95
N ILE A 11 -12.01 -12.20 2.17
CA ILE A 11 -11.18 -11.28 1.38
C ILE A 11 -10.27 -10.48 2.32
N CYS A 12 -8.96 -10.54 2.08
CA CYS A 12 -7.96 -9.69 2.70
C CYS A 12 -7.75 -8.44 1.83
N GLN A 13 -8.51 -7.37 2.11
CA GLN A 13 -8.35 -6.07 1.45
C GLN A 13 -7.36 -5.22 2.24
N LEU A 14 -6.10 -5.21 1.82
CA LEU A 14 -4.99 -4.58 2.55
C LEU A 14 -4.00 -3.96 1.57
N GLY A 15 -3.07 -3.14 2.05
CA GLY A 15 -2.05 -2.52 1.21
C GLY A 15 -1.11 -3.56 0.58
N VAL A 16 -0.46 -3.20 -0.53
CA VAL A 16 0.59 -4.04 -1.17
C VAL A 16 1.74 -4.33 -0.20
N ASP A 17 2.03 -3.43 0.74
CA ASP A 17 3.05 -3.60 1.77
C ASP A 17 2.81 -4.80 2.70
N GLN A 18 1.56 -5.23 2.86
CA GLN A 18 1.17 -6.39 3.68
C GLN A 18 1.08 -7.70 2.90
N ARG A 19 1.45 -7.71 1.61
CA ARG A 19 1.39 -8.91 0.73
C ARG A 19 2.09 -10.12 1.32
N LYS A 20 3.27 -9.96 1.93
CA LYS A 20 4.04 -11.07 2.51
C LYS A 20 3.26 -11.82 3.61
N VAL A 21 2.58 -11.09 4.49
CA VAL A 21 1.79 -11.69 5.59
C VAL A 21 0.54 -12.38 5.04
N ASN A 22 -0.09 -11.79 4.02
CA ASN A 22 -1.26 -12.37 3.36
C ASN A 22 -0.91 -13.64 2.58
N MET A 23 0.26 -13.67 1.93
CA MET A 23 0.79 -14.87 1.27
C MET A 23 1.11 -15.98 2.27
N LEU A 24 1.73 -15.64 3.41
CA LEU A 24 1.98 -16.60 4.49
C LEU A 24 0.67 -17.22 5.01
N ALA A 25 -0.41 -16.45 5.10
CA ALA A 25 -1.72 -16.98 5.48
C ALA A 25 -2.25 -18.01 4.46
N ARG A 26 -1.99 -17.83 3.16
CA ARG A 26 -2.35 -18.82 2.13
C ARG A 26 -1.47 -20.06 2.18
N GLU A 27 -0.16 -19.91 2.31
CA GLU A 27 0.76 -21.04 2.47
C GLU A 27 0.40 -21.88 3.70
N TYR A 28 -0.02 -21.23 4.79
CA TYR A 28 -0.52 -21.91 5.97
C TYR A 28 -1.82 -22.69 5.70
N CYS A 29 -2.75 -22.14 4.90
CA CYS A 29 -3.95 -22.87 4.49
C CYS A 29 -3.59 -24.14 3.71
N ASP A 30 -2.55 -24.08 2.87
CA ASP A 30 -2.09 -25.20 2.06
C ASP A 30 -1.47 -26.29 2.93
N ALA A 31 -0.60 -25.90 3.87
CA ALA A 31 0.04 -26.83 4.81
C ALA A 31 -0.96 -27.48 5.79
N ALA A 32 -1.94 -26.72 6.27
CA ALA A 32 -2.97 -27.20 7.20
C ALA A 32 -4.19 -27.84 6.50
N ASN A 33 -4.16 -27.98 5.17
CA ASN A 33 -5.23 -28.51 4.33
C ASN A 33 -6.60 -27.83 4.56
N ILE A 34 -6.58 -26.53 4.83
CA ILE A 34 -7.77 -25.69 5.05
C ILE A 34 -8.35 -25.31 3.68
N LYS A 35 -9.58 -25.77 3.39
CA LYS A 35 -10.25 -25.48 2.11
C LYS A 35 -10.61 -24.00 1.92
N ARG A 36 -10.87 -23.28 3.01
CA ARG A 36 -11.23 -21.85 2.99
C ARG A 36 -9.97 -20.99 2.89
N LYS A 37 -9.46 -20.83 1.67
CA LYS A 37 -8.33 -19.94 1.40
C LYS A 37 -8.83 -18.50 1.23
N PRO A 38 -8.23 -17.51 1.90
CA PRO A 38 -8.61 -16.11 1.74
C PRO A 38 -8.18 -15.58 0.37
N VAL A 39 -9.01 -14.73 -0.24
CA VAL A 39 -8.66 -13.99 -1.45
C VAL A 39 -7.85 -12.76 -1.06
N ILE A 40 -6.70 -12.54 -1.68
CA ILE A 40 -5.87 -11.37 -1.42
C ILE A 40 -6.21 -10.29 -2.44
N LEU A 41 -6.69 -9.14 -1.96
CA LEU A 41 -6.97 -7.97 -2.79
C LEU A 41 -6.11 -6.82 -2.28
N SER A 42 -4.92 -6.69 -2.87
CA SER A 42 -3.95 -5.66 -2.48
C SER A 42 -4.19 -4.36 -3.25
N HIS A 43 -4.31 -3.24 -2.54
CA HIS A 43 -4.37 -1.91 -3.17
C HIS A 43 -3.01 -1.21 -3.14
N HIS A 44 -2.76 -0.38 -4.16
CA HIS A 44 -1.53 0.40 -4.30
C HIS A 44 -1.35 1.38 -3.12
N MET A 45 -0.09 1.62 -2.74
CA MET A 45 0.27 2.53 -1.65
C MET A 45 0.45 3.94 -2.20
N LEU A 46 -0.39 4.88 -1.77
CA LEU A 46 -0.28 6.26 -2.20
C LEU A 46 1.13 6.83 -1.93
N TYR A 47 1.73 7.39 -2.97
CA TYR A 47 3.03 8.05 -2.94
C TYR A 47 3.03 9.25 -1.99
N GLY A 48 4.20 9.54 -1.42
CA GLY A 48 4.38 10.73 -0.60
C GLY A 48 4.40 12.00 -1.43
N LEU A 49 4.12 13.14 -0.79
CA LEU A 49 4.12 14.45 -1.43
C LEU A 49 5.54 14.94 -1.78
N LYS A 50 6.60 14.39 -1.18
CA LYS A 50 7.99 14.78 -1.46
C LYS A 50 8.60 13.88 -2.54
N ALA A 51 9.58 14.42 -3.26
CA ALA A 51 10.31 13.68 -4.30
C ALA A 51 10.93 12.40 -3.72
N GLY A 52 10.76 11.28 -4.42
CA GLY A 52 11.34 9.98 -4.04
C GLY A 52 10.68 9.29 -2.83
N GLN A 53 9.53 9.78 -2.35
CA GLN A 53 8.77 9.08 -1.31
C GLN A 53 7.81 8.06 -1.93
N GLU A 54 8.17 6.78 -1.85
CA GLU A 54 7.36 5.65 -2.34
C GLU A 54 6.02 5.48 -1.60
N LYS A 55 5.93 5.95 -0.35
CA LYS A 55 4.74 5.77 0.51
C LYS A 55 4.55 6.95 1.44
N MET A 56 3.31 7.40 1.58
CA MET A 56 2.91 8.32 2.65
C MET A 56 3.18 7.73 4.04
N SER A 57 3.81 8.51 4.92
CA SER A 57 4.21 8.04 6.24
C SER A 57 3.74 8.99 7.34
N LYS A 58 3.40 8.44 8.50
CA LYS A 58 3.08 9.23 9.70
C LYS A 58 4.33 9.92 10.27
N SER A 59 5.51 9.38 10.01
CA SER A 59 6.80 9.92 10.48
C SER A 59 7.07 11.32 9.95
N ASP A 60 6.68 11.59 8.70
CA ASP A 60 6.86 12.88 8.07
C ASP A 60 5.51 13.59 7.87
N PRO A 61 5.15 14.56 8.72
CA PRO A 61 3.82 15.18 8.67
C PRO A 61 3.56 15.98 7.38
N ASP A 62 4.61 16.46 6.72
CA ASP A 62 4.52 17.16 5.42
C ASP A 62 4.54 16.19 4.23
N SER A 63 4.76 14.88 4.46
CA SER A 63 4.74 13.87 3.39
C SER A 63 3.33 13.41 3.03
N ALA A 64 2.35 13.67 3.89
CA ALA A 64 1.01 13.12 3.81
C ALA A 64 -0.04 14.18 4.17
N VAL A 65 -1.19 14.09 3.51
CA VAL A 65 -2.40 14.81 3.92
C VAL A 65 -3.16 13.94 4.92
N PHE A 66 -3.39 14.47 6.12
CA PHE A 66 -4.14 13.80 7.17
C PHE A 66 -5.59 14.31 7.19
N MET A 67 -6.48 13.48 7.70
CA MET A 67 -7.91 13.81 7.83
C MET A 67 -8.19 14.94 8.83
N GLU A 68 -7.22 15.25 9.70
CA GLU A 68 -7.31 16.28 10.73
C GLU A 68 -6.67 17.62 10.29
N ASP A 69 -6.06 17.68 9.10
CA ASP A 69 -5.42 18.90 8.60
C ASP A 69 -6.47 20.00 8.34
N ALA A 70 -6.16 21.24 8.72
CA ALA A 70 -6.96 22.39 8.33
C ALA A 70 -6.80 22.69 6.83
N ALA A 71 -7.76 23.41 6.23
CA ALA A 71 -7.71 23.74 4.80
C ALA A 71 -6.40 24.47 4.40
N GLU A 72 -5.91 25.35 5.27
CA GLU A 72 -4.65 26.08 5.09
C GLU A 72 -3.43 25.14 5.10
N ASP A 73 -3.44 24.11 5.95
CA ASP A 73 -2.37 23.11 6.01
C ASP A 73 -2.36 22.22 4.77
N VAL A 74 -3.54 21.85 4.25
CA VAL A 74 -3.66 21.10 3.00
C VAL A 74 -3.10 21.93 1.84
N GLU A 75 -3.49 23.19 1.72
CA GLU A 75 -2.97 24.09 0.68
C GLU A 75 -1.44 24.21 0.76
N ARG A 76 -0.90 24.42 1.97
CA ARG A 76 0.55 24.47 2.20
C ARG A 76 1.25 23.18 1.75
N LYS A 77 0.72 22.02 2.11
CA LYS A 77 1.30 20.70 1.77
C LYS A 77 1.26 20.43 0.26
N ILE A 78 0.15 20.75 -0.40
CA ILE A 78 -0.01 20.56 -1.85
C ILE A 78 0.90 21.52 -2.63
N MET A 79 1.00 22.79 -2.22
CA MET A 79 1.87 23.77 -2.88
C MET A 79 3.37 23.45 -2.70
N ALA A 80 3.73 22.78 -1.60
CA ALA A 80 5.09 22.31 -1.35
C ALA A 80 5.38 20.93 -1.96
N ALA A 81 4.39 20.26 -2.53
CA ALA A 81 4.54 18.92 -3.08
C ALA A 81 5.42 18.92 -4.33
N TYR A 82 6.10 17.81 -4.56
CA TYR A 82 6.93 17.60 -5.73
C TYR A 82 6.07 17.42 -6.98
N CYS A 83 6.17 18.37 -7.91
CA CYS A 83 5.47 18.35 -9.19
C CYS A 83 6.42 18.78 -10.32
N PRO A 84 7.21 17.85 -10.90
CA PRO A 84 8.10 18.16 -12.01
C PRO A 84 7.29 18.43 -13.30
N SER A 85 7.70 19.42 -14.09
CA SER A 85 7.02 19.83 -15.34
C SER A 85 7.11 18.80 -16.48
N LYS A 86 7.95 17.78 -16.32
CA LYS A 86 8.02 16.58 -17.17
C LYS A 86 7.87 15.37 -16.27
N VAL A 87 7.13 14.37 -16.73
CA VAL A 87 7.13 13.05 -16.10
C VAL A 87 8.52 12.48 -16.31
N GLU A 88 9.39 12.65 -15.32
CA GLU A 88 10.54 11.77 -15.17
C GLU A 88 9.93 10.43 -14.73
N GLU A 89 10.19 9.36 -15.48
CA GLU A 89 9.82 8.01 -15.07
C GLU A 89 10.43 7.76 -13.69
N SER A 90 9.63 7.92 -12.64
CA SER A 90 9.99 7.41 -11.33
C SER A 90 9.95 5.89 -11.44
N ASP A 91 11.01 5.21 -10.96
CA ASP A 91 11.22 3.75 -10.97
C ASP A 91 10.09 2.89 -10.34
N ALA A 92 8.96 3.49 -9.96
CA ALA A 92 7.83 2.81 -9.38
C ALA A 92 6.99 2.00 -10.40
N ASP A 93 7.17 2.21 -11.71
CA ASP A 93 6.51 1.40 -12.75
C ASP A 93 7.25 0.07 -13.04
N ALA A 94 8.48 -0.11 -12.52
CA ALA A 94 9.30 -1.29 -12.77
C ALA A 94 8.93 -2.55 -11.96
N THR A 95 7.82 -2.55 -11.20
CA THR A 95 7.37 -3.74 -10.46
C THR A 95 6.07 -4.37 -10.98
N ALA A 96 5.54 -3.87 -12.11
CA ALA A 96 4.34 -4.42 -12.74
C ALA A 96 4.61 -5.46 -13.86
N GLU A 97 5.83 -5.56 -14.39
CA GLU A 97 6.20 -6.56 -15.39
C GLU A 97 7.20 -7.58 -14.83
N GLU A 98 6.72 -8.61 -14.13
CA GLU A 98 7.35 -9.95 -14.10
C GLU A 98 6.46 -10.93 -13.31
N VAL A 99 5.26 -11.22 -13.82
CA VAL A 99 4.54 -12.49 -13.52
C VAL A 99 3.70 -12.88 -14.74
N ASP A 100 4.35 -13.27 -15.85
CA ASP A 100 3.76 -14.17 -16.84
C ASP A 100 4.88 -14.84 -17.66
N ALA A 101 5.40 -15.95 -17.13
CA ALA A 101 6.09 -17.03 -17.86
C ALA A 101 6.22 -18.27 -16.94
#